data_AF-A0A8H9LCS8-F1
#
_entry.id   AF-A0A8H9LCS8-F1
#
_cell.length_a   1.000
_cell.length_b   1.000
_cell.length_c   1.000
_cell.angle_alpha   90.00
_cell.angle_beta   90.00
_cell.angle_gamma   90.00
#
_symmetry.space_group_name_H-M   'P 1'
#
loop_
_entity.id
_entity.type
_entity.pdbx_description
1 polymer ?
#
loop_
_entity_poly.entity_id
_entity_poly.type
_entity_poly.pdbx_seq_one_letter_code
_entity_poly.pdbx_strand_id
1 'polypeptide(L)'
;MNEIPAPLADEAAERWAAFDLGLMDWPQVIAWADGWILRLDIHPELLLDVSLSVTRPRDGVTALKRMANLSGKTTLFPYLKAIWREKWIAGEISSADVVSGAWRAGQSIPPDTEEWKRVDRLDHCLEEAIADWLPDEARKAAEHLLAQEVEAYLELSPDEHTLPFESNGGELE
;
A
#
# COMPACT_ATOMS: atom_id res chain seq x y z
N MET A 1 -24.26 9.20 -20.10
CA MET A 1 -23.08 8.94 -19.23
C MET A 1 -23.24 7.51 -18.76
N ASN A 2 -22.35 6.60 -19.18
CA ASN A 2 -22.44 5.19 -18.79
C ASN A 2 -22.10 5.08 -17.30
N GLU A 3 -22.94 4.36 -16.56
CA GLU A 3 -22.73 4.11 -15.14
C GLU A 3 -21.49 3.23 -14.94
N ILE A 4 -20.63 3.60 -13.99
CA ILE A 4 -19.46 2.80 -13.63
C ILE A 4 -19.92 1.70 -12.67
N PRO A 5 -19.73 0.41 -13.00
CA PRO A 5 -20.08 -0.67 -12.09
C PRO A 5 -19.34 -0.54 -10.76
N ALA A 6 -20.01 -0.82 -9.64
CA ALA A 6 -19.40 -0.72 -8.32
C ALA A 6 -18.07 -1.52 -8.19
N PRO A 7 -17.94 -2.76 -8.71
CA PRO A 7 -16.65 -3.47 -8.67
C PRO A 7 -15.53 -2.75 -9.43
N LEU A 8 -15.85 -2.09 -10.54
CA LEU A 8 -14.87 -1.30 -11.29
C LEU A 8 -14.45 -0.04 -10.51
N ALA A 9 -15.38 0.61 -9.83
CA ALA A 9 -15.07 1.76 -8.97
C ALA A 9 -14.16 1.36 -7.80
N ASP A 10 -14.43 0.22 -7.16
CA ASP A 10 -13.61 -0.30 -6.06
C ASP A 10 -12.19 -0.66 -6.51
N GLU A 11 -12.04 -1.40 -7.61
CA GLU A 11 -10.72 -1.66 -8.18
C GLU A 11 -10.02 -0.37 -8.66
N ALA A 12 -10.75 0.63 -9.15
CA ALA A 12 -10.15 1.92 -9.50
C ALA A 12 -9.57 2.65 -8.28
N ALA A 13 -10.22 2.57 -7.11
CA ALA A 13 -9.69 3.12 -5.87
C ALA A 13 -8.43 2.39 -5.41
N GLU A 14 -8.40 1.07 -5.54
CA GLU A 14 -7.22 0.25 -5.30
C GLU A 14 -6.03 0.67 -6.19
N ARG A 15 -6.24 0.76 -7.51
CA ARG A 15 -5.18 1.15 -8.46
C ARG A 15 -4.73 2.59 -8.27
N TRP A 16 -5.67 3.50 -7.99
CA TRP A 16 -5.34 4.89 -7.67
C TRP A 16 -4.42 4.97 -6.46
N ALA A 17 -4.78 4.32 -5.36
CA ALA A 17 -3.98 4.38 -4.13
C ALA A 17 -2.61 3.70 -4.31
N ALA A 18 -2.57 2.52 -4.93
CA ALA A 18 -1.30 1.84 -5.19
C ALA A 18 -0.36 2.67 -6.07
N PHE A 19 -0.89 3.33 -7.11
CA PHE A 19 -0.12 4.25 -7.94
C PHE A 19 0.35 5.50 -7.17
N ASP A 20 -0.53 6.14 -6.40
CA ASP A 20 -0.21 7.35 -5.60
C ASP A 20 0.84 7.09 -4.50
N LEU A 21 0.91 5.85 -4.04
CA LEU A 21 1.87 5.34 -3.06
C LEU A 21 3.15 4.78 -3.70
N GLY A 22 3.26 4.76 -5.03
CA GLY A 22 4.42 4.22 -5.74
C GLY A 22 4.57 2.69 -5.65
N LEU A 23 3.50 1.98 -5.29
CA LEU A 23 3.46 0.52 -5.23
C LEU A 23 3.17 -0.13 -6.59
N MET A 24 2.63 0.66 -7.52
CA MET A 24 2.25 0.27 -8.86
C MET A 24 2.65 1.35 -9.86
N ASP A 25 3.12 0.95 -11.04
CA ASP A 25 3.44 1.88 -12.11
C ASP A 25 2.24 2.15 -13.04
N TRP A 26 2.35 3.19 -13.87
CA TRP A 26 1.27 3.56 -14.79
C TRP A 26 0.97 2.49 -15.86
N PRO A 27 1.97 1.80 -16.47
CA PRO A 27 1.72 0.66 -17.34
C PRO A 27 0.86 -0.45 -16.71
N GLN A 28 1.07 -0.78 -15.44
CA GLN A 28 0.24 -1.74 -14.71
C GLN A 28 -1.21 -1.26 -14.54
N VAL A 29 -1.40 0.04 -14.29
CA VAL A 29 -2.74 0.66 -14.26
C VAL A 29 -3.42 0.56 -15.64
N ILE A 30 -2.71 0.81 -16.73
CA ILE A 30 -3.25 0.67 -18.09
C ILE A 30 -3.64 -0.79 -18.36
N ALA A 31 -2.77 -1.74 -18.03
CA ALA A 31 -3.05 -3.17 -18.22
C ALA A 31 -4.28 -3.63 -17.44
N TRP A 32 -4.48 -3.10 -16.24
CA TRP A 32 -5.71 -3.31 -15.45
C TRP A 32 -6.95 -2.76 -16.18
N ALA A 33 -6.89 -1.53 -16.71
CA ALA A 33 -8.00 -0.93 -17.43
C ALA A 33 -8.36 -1.71 -18.70
N ASP A 34 -7.35 -2.14 -19.47
CA ASP A 34 -7.51 -2.99 -20.66
C ASP A 34 -8.20 -4.31 -20.30
N GLY A 35 -7.81 -4.92 -19.18
CA GLY A 35 -8.43 -6.14 -18.67
C GLY A 35 -9.92 -5.99 -18.37
N TRP A 36 -10.38 -4.81 -17.95
CA TRP A 36 -11.80 -4.50 -17.75
C TRP A 36 -12.54 -4.22 -19.05
N ILE A 37 -11.91 -3.50 -19.98
CA ILE A 37 -12.48 -3.23 -21.32
C ILE A 37 -12.84 -4.55 -22.02
N LEU A 38 -11.97 -5.56 -21.93
CA LEU A 38 -12.23 -6.89 -22.53
C LEU A 38 -13.42 -7.65 -21.92
N ARG A 39 -13.90 -7.26 -20.72
CA ARG A 39 -14.97 -7.95 -19.98
C ARG A 39 -16.31 -7.24 -20.05
N LEU A 40 -16.35 -5.97 -20.41
CA LEU A 40 -17.55 -5.14 -20.37
C LEU A 40 -18.17 -5.01 -21.77
N ASP A 41 -19.48 -5.23 -21.88
CA ASP A 41 -20.19 -5.00 -23.14
C ASP A 41 -20.29 -3.50 -23.50
N ILE A 42 -20.29 -2.65 -22.47
CA ILE A 42 -20.36 -1.19 -22.59
C ILE A 42 -19.19 -0.60 -21.79
N HIS A 43 -18.28 0.08 -22.50
CA HIS A 43 -17.11 0.68 -21.88
C HIS A 43 -17.43 2.07 -21.32
N PRO A 44 -17.17 2.34 -20.03
CA PRO A 44 -17.22 3.69 -19.48
C PRO A 44 -16.14 4.58 -20.13
N GLU A 45 -16.48 5.83 -20.47
CA GLU A 45 -15.52 6.78 -21.08
C GLU A 45 -14.28 6.99 -20.21
N LEU A 46 -14.47 7.10 -18.89
CA LEU A 46 -13.35 7.25 -17.94
C LEU A 46 -12.40 6.03 -17.95
N LEU A 47 -12.90 4.82 -18.22
CA LEU A 47 -12.05 3.64 -18.31
C LEU A 47 -11.21 3.66 -19.60
N LEU A 48 -11.82 4.09 -20.71
CA LEU A 48 -11.13 4.27 -21.99
C LEU A 48 -10.05 5.35 -21.87
N ASP A 49 -10.33 6.45 -21.18
CA ASP A 49 -9.36 7.52 -20.93
C ASP A 49 -8.13 7.01 -20.17
N VAL A 50 -8.31 6.09 -19.21
CA VAL A 50 -7.18 5.44 -18.53
C VAL A 50 -6.39 4.56 -19.49
N SER A 51 -7.06 3.62 -20.19
CA SER A 51 -6.42 2.69 -21.13
C SER A 51 -5.59 3.39 -22.22
N LEU A 52 -6.12 4.47 -22.79
CA LEU A 52 -5.49 5.19 -23.91
C LEU A 52 -4.45 6.25 -23.47
N SER A 53 -4.21 6.40 -22.17
CA SER A 53 -3.40 7.51 -21.61
C SER A 53 -1.89 7.34 -21.73
N VAL A 54 -1.38 6.36 -22.48
CA VAL A 54 0.07 6.10 -22.66
C VAL A 54 0.87 7.38 -22.96
N THR A 55 0.31 8.24 -23.83
CA THR A 55 0.96 9.50 -24.26
C THR A 55 0.46 10.74 -23.51
N ARG A 56 -0.62 10.61 -22.72
CA ARG A 56 -1.24 11.70 -21.93
C ARG A 56 -1.59 11.22 -20.52
N PRO A 57 -0.59 10.95 -19.66
CA PRO A 57 -0.86 10.37 -18.34
C PRO A 57 -1.75 11.23 -17.44
N ARG A 58 -1.75 12.56 -17.62
CA ARG A 58 -2.58 13.48 -16.82
C ARG A 58 -4.08 13.25 -17.00
N ASP A 59 -4.52 12.96 -18.22
CA ASP A 59 -5.93 12.73 -18.52
C ASP A 59 -6.39 11.41 -17.89
N GLY A 60 -5.57 10.36 -18.05
CA GLY A 60 -5.80 9.05 -17.43
C GLY A 60 -5.78 9.10 -15.89
N VAL A 61 -4.84 9.81 -15.27
CA VAL A 61 -4.80 10.02 -13.81
C VAL A 61 -6.08 10.72 -13.33
N THR A 62 -6.55 11.74 -14.05
CA THR A 62 -7.78 12.44 -13.71
C THR A 62 -8.99 11.51 -13.82
N ALA A 63 -9.05 10.69 -14.86
CA ALA A 63 -10.12 9.71 -15.05
C ALA A 63 -10.11 8.64 -13.95
N LEU A 64 -8.95 8.07 -13.64
CA LEU A 64 -8.79 7.08 -12.57
C LEU A 64 -9.25 7.63 -11.20
N LYS A 65 -8.82 8.84 -10.85
CA LYS A 65 -9.27 9.53 -9.62
C LYS A 65 -10.79 9.70 -9.58
N ARG A 66 -11.41 10.05 -10.70
CA ARG A 66 -12.87 10.20 -10.78
C ARG A 66 -13.59 8.87 -10.55
N MET A 67 -13.09 7.78 -11.14
CA MET A 67 -13.64 6.43 -10.89
C MET A 67 -13.46 6.00 -9.44
N ALA A 68 -12.25 6.21 -8.88
CA ALA A 68 -11.93 5.89 -7.49
C ALA A 68 -12.83 6.62 -6.47
N ASN A 69 -13.26 7.86 -6.77
CA ASN A 69 -14.16 8.61 -5.90
C ASN A 69 -15.60 8.08 -5.87
N LEU A 70 -15.96 7.15 -6.78
CA LEU A 70 -17.25 6.46 -6.76
C LEU A 70 -17.23 5.18 -5.91
N SER A 71 -16.04 4.77 -5.44
CA SER A 71 -15.84 3.55 -4.65
C SER A 71 -16.41 3.66 -3.24
N GLY A 72 -16.87 2.53 -2.71
CA GLY A 72 -17.16 2.35 -1.29
C GLY A 72 -15.91 2.09 -0.44
N LYS A 73 -14.75 1.89 -1.07
CA LYS A 73 -13.41 1.65 -0.51
C LYS A 73 -13.32 0.44 0.43
N THR A 74 -14.24 -0.50 0.32
CA THR A 74 -14.32 -1.68 1.21
C THR A 74 -13.15 -2.63 1.02
N THR A 75 -12.56 -2.69 -0.18
CA THR A 75 -11.44 -3.59 -0.53
C THR A 75 -10.08 -2.91 -0.55
N LEU A 76 -10.02 -1.58 -0.37
CA LEU A 76 -8.82 -0.78 -0.53
C LEU A 76 -7.67 -1.25 0.37
N PHE A 77 -7.93 -1.38 1.67
CA PHE A 77 -6.90 -1.77 2.64
C PHE A 77 -6.44 -3.22 2.49
N PRO A 78 -7.34 -4.21 2.37
CA PRO A 78 -6.93 -5.58 2.05
C PRO A 78 -6.04 -5.66 0.81
N TYR A 79 -6.35 -4.90 -0.24
CA TYR A 79 -5.54 -4.86 -1.46
C TYR A 79 -4.15 -4.23 -1.24
N LEU A 80 -4.07 -3.07 -0.58
CA LEU A 80 -2.79 -2.42 -0.30
C LEU A 80 -1.90 -3.26 0.60
N LYS A 81 -2.46 -3.92 1.62
CA LYS A 81 -1.73 -4.87 2.49
C LYS A 81 -1.14 -6.03 1.70
N ALA A 82 -1.88 -6.58 0.73
CA ALA A 82 -1.37 -7.65 -0.13
C ALA A 82 -0.15 -7.17 -0.94
N ILE A 83 -0.20 -5.97 -1.54
CA ILE A 83 0.96 -5.45 -2.28
C ILE A 83 2.14 -5.13 -1.37
N TRP A 84 1.89 -4.48 -0.22
CA TRP A 84 2.95 -4.20 0.75
C TRP A 84 3.61 -5.49 1.22
N ARG A 85 2.82 -6.54 1.49
CA ARG A 85 3.33 -7.86 1.84
C ARG A 85 4.22 -8.44 0.75
N GLU A 86 3.77 -8.45 -0.51
CA GLU A 86 4.58 -8.95 -1.63
C GLU A 86 5.91 -8.20 -1.76
N LYS A 87 5.87 -6.87 -1.68
CA LYS A 87 7.06 -6.02 -1.77
C LYS A 87 7.98 -6.15 -0.56
N TRP A 88 7.42 -6.32 0.63
CA TRP A 88 8.15 -6.56 1.87
C TRP A 88 8.93 -7.87 1.79
N ILE A 89 8.26 -8.97 1.41
CA ILE A 89 8.90 -10.28 1.23
C ILE A 89 10.00 -10.22 0.17
N ALA A 90 9.80 -9.42 -0.89
CA ALA A 90 10.80 -9.20 -1.92
C ALA A 90 11.97 -8.28 -1.49
N GLY A 91 11.91 -7.66 -0.30
CA GLY A 91 12.91 -6.71 0.19
C GLY A 91 12.92 -5.39 -0.58
N GLU A 92 11.82 -5.04 -1.27
CA GLU A 92 11.72 -3.83 -2.11
C GLU A 92 11.32 -2.58 -1.32
N ILE A 93 10.74 -2.76 -0.13
CA ILE A 93 10.26 -1.68 0.73
C ILE A 93 10.71 -1.91 2.18
N SER A 94 10.88 -0.81 2.92
CA SER A 94 11.26 -0.80 4.33
C SER A 94 10.05 -0.68 5.26
N SER A 95 10.29 -0.76 6.58
CA SER A 95 9.22 -0.57 7.56
C SER A 95 8.63 0.84 7.46
N ALA A 96 9.49 1.84 7.25
CA ALA A 96 9.07 3.23 7.07
C ALA A 96 8.18 3.41 5.84
N ASP A 97 8.44 2.69 4.74
CA ASP A 97 7.60 2.74 3.54
C ASP A 97 6.21 2.16 3.80
N VAL A 98 6.12 1.04 4.52
CA VAL A 98 4.84 0.44 4.92
C VAL A 98 4.07 1.38 5.85
N VAL A 99 4.71 1.92 6.90
CA VAL A 99 4.06 2.83 7.85
C VAL A 99 3.60 4.11 7.16
N SER A 100 4.45 4.76 6.36
CA SER A 100 4.09 5.98 5.63
C SER A 100 2.94 5.75 4.65
N GLY A 101 2.95 4.61 3.95
CA GLY A 101 1.86 4.22 3.06
C GLY A 101 0.55 3.96 3.79
N ALA A 102 0.61 3.21 4.89
CA ALA A 102 -0.54 2.90 5.73
C ALA A 102 -1.14 4.17 6.36
N TRP A 103 -0.31 5.09 6.84
CA TRP A 103 -0.72 6.39 7.35
C TRP A 103 -1.47 7.21 6.29
N ARG A 104 -0.89 7.35 5.10
CA ARG A 104 -1.53 8.09 3.98
C ARG A 104 -2.87 7.48 3.57
N ALA A 105 -2.96 6.16 3.46
CA ALA A 105 -4.21 5.47 3.16
C ALA A 105 -5.24 5.63 4.30
N GLY A 106 -4.74 5.61 5.55
CA GLY A 106 -5.53 5.63 6.78
C GLY A 106 -6.29 6.92 7.01
N GLN A 107 -5.85 8.05 6.43
CA GLN A 107 -6.52 9.35 6.56
C GLN A 107 -7.98 9.37 6.09
N SER A 108 -8.41 8.33 5.37
CA SER A 108 -9.80 8.16 4.93
C SER A 108 -10.64 7.23 5.82
N ILE A 109 -10.05 6.65 6.87
CA ILE A 109 -10.70 5.73 7.81
C ILE A 109 -11.13 6.49 9.08
N PRO A 110 -12.30 6.17 9.66
CA PRO A 110 -12.69 6.69 10.97
C PRO A 110 -11.71 6.29 12.10
N PRO A 111 -11.32 7.23 12.99
CA PRO A 111 -10.33 6.96 14.04
C PRO A 111 -10.69 5.88 15.07
N ASP A 112 -11.96 5.53 15.19
CA ASP A 112 -12.47 4.54 16.14
C ASP A 112 -12.35 3.09 15.64
N THR A 113 -11.98 2.90 14.38
CA THR A 113 -11.81 1.56 13.79
C THR A 113 -10.53 0.87 14.25
N GLU A 114 -10.54 -0.47 14.25
CA GLU A 114 -9.35 -1.27 14.55
C GLU A 114 -8.22 -1.06 13.54
N GLU A 115 -8.56 -0.81 12.27
CA GLU A 115 -7.56 -0.53 11.24
C GLU A 115 -6.82 0.78 11.52
N TRP A 116 -7.54 1.85 11.90
CA TRP A 116 -6.89 3.11 12.26
C TRP A 116 -5.99 2.96 13.49
N LYS A 117 -6.43 2.26 14.54
CA LYS A 117 -5.61 2.02 15.73
C LYS A 117 -4.32 1.26 15.43
N ARG A 118 -4.35 0.33 14.47
CA ARG A 118 -3.14 -0.37 14.01
C ARG A 118 -2.18 0.57 13.28
N VAL A 119 -2.70 1.42 12.41
CA VAL A 119 -1.91 2.43 11.69
C VAL A 119 -1.28 3.44 12.66
N ASP A 120 -2.04 3.92 13.64
CA ASP A 120 -1.58 4.83 14.69
C ASP A 120 -0.46 4.21 15.54
N ARG A 121 -0.60 2.93 15.91
CA ARG A 121 0.45 2.19 16.62
C ARG A 121 1.73 2.07 15.80
N LEU A 122 1.63 1.77 14.51
CA LEU A 122 2.79 1.69 13.62
C LEU A 122 3.52 3.02 13.50
N ASP A 123 2.78 4.13 13.39
CA ASP A 123 3.34 5.48 13.33
C ASP A 123 4.11 5.81 14.62
N HIS A 124 3.52 5.50 15.77
CA HIS A 124 4.21 5.67 17.06
C HIS A 124 5.49 4.84 17.17
N CYS A 125 5.48 3.57 16.74
CA CYS A 125 6.69 2.74 16.71
C CYS A 125 7.76 3.30 15.76
N LEU A 126 7.34 3.90 14.63
CA LEU A 126 8.26 4.55 13.71
C LEU A 126 8.92 5.77 14.35
N GLU A 127 8.16 6.61 15.06
CA GLU A 127 8.71 7.77 15.78
C GLU A 127 9.83 7.36 16.75
N GLU A 128 9.62 6.28 17.51
CA GLU A 128 10.65 5.75 18.41
C GLU A 128 11.85 5.18 17.64
N ALA A 129 11.62 4.45 16.55
CA ALA A 129 12.69 3.84 15.74
C ALA A 129 13.60 4.89 15.07
N ILE A 130 13.09 6.09 14.77
CA ILE A 130 13.87 7.17 14.13
C ILE A 130 14.30 8.27 15.11
N ALA A 131 13.96 8.14 16.40
CA ALA A 131 14.25 9.15 17.41
C ALA A 131 15.77 9.38 17.57
N ASP A 132 16.22 10.61 17.33
CA ASP A 132 17.61 11.02 17.49
C ASP A 132 18.02 11.21 18.96
N TRP A 133 17.03 11.34 19.86
CA TRP A 133 17.22 11.50 21.30
C TRP A 133 17.38 10.17 22.06
N LEU A 134 17.16 9.02 21.42
CA LEU A 134 17.34 7.71 22.06
C LEU A 134 18.81 7.24 21.99
N PRO A 135 19.31 6.56 23.04
CA PRO A 135 20.56 5.81 22.94
C PRO A 135 20.51 4.75 21.83
N ASP A 136 21.65 4.45 21.20
CA ASP A 136 21.73 3.53 20.06
C ASP A 136 21.12 2.14 20.35
N GLU A 137 21.31 1.60 21.57
CA GLU A 137 20.72 0.32 21.97
C GLU A 137 19.19 0.37 22.02
N ALA A 138 18.64 1.47 22.55
CA ALA A 138 17.19 1.67 22.61
C ALA A 138 16.60 1.89 21.21
N ARG A 139 17.30 2.63 20.34
CA ARG A 139 16.88 2.81 18.94
C ARG A 139 16.86 1.49 18.18
N LYS A 140 17.88 0.64 18.32
CA LYS A 140 17.90 -0.71 17.71
C LYS A 140 16.76 -1.59 18.22
N ALA A 141 16.43 -1.51 19.50
CA ALA A 141 15.28 -2.23 20.05
C ALA A 141 13.96 -1.72 19.48
N ALA A 142 13.81 -0.40 19.29
CA ALA A 142 12.64 0.20 18.66
C ALA A 142 12.53 -0.16 17.17
N GLU A 143 13.64 -0.17 16.42
CA GLU A 143 13.69 -0.65 15.02
C GLU A 143 13.24 -2.11 14.92
N HIS A 144 13.68 -2.97 15.85
CA HIS A 144 13.27 -4.37 15.88
C HIS A 144 11.78 -4.53 16.21
N LEU A 145 11.27 -3.77 17.18
CA LEU A 145 9.84 -3.76 17.52
C LEU A 145 9.00 -3.28 16.33
N LEU A 146 9.41 -2.21 15.67
CA LEU A 146 8.75 -1.70 14.46
C LEU A 146 8.68 -2.77 13.37
N ALA A 147 9.77 -3.50 13.13
CA ALA A 147 9.77 -4.59 12.16
C ALA A 147 8.73 -5.65 12.52
N GLN A 148 8.68 -6.09 13.79
CA GLN A 148 7.69 -7.07 14.26
C GLN A 148 6.25 -6.57 14.11
N GLU A 149 5.98 -5.30 14.42
CA GLU A 149 4.65 -4.71 14.24
C GLU A 149 4.25 -4.62 12.76
N VAL A 150 5.20 -4.30 11.87
CA VAL A 150 4.98 -4.32 10.42
C VAL A 150 4.66 -5.74 9.94
N GLU A 151 5.42 -6.75 10.36
CA GLU A 151 5.15 -8.14 9.99
C GLU A 151 3.77 -8.61 10.48
N ALA A 152 3.38 -8.24 11.71
CA ALA A 152 2.06 -8.51 12.26
C ALA A 152 0.95 -7.77 11.50
N TYR A 153 1.20 -6.51 11.09
CA TYR A 153 0.27 -5.72 10.29
C TYR A 153 0.04 -6.30 8.88
N LEU A 154 1.09 -6.87 8.29
CA LEU A 154 1.07 -7.55 6.99
C LEU A 154 0.63 -9.02 7.07
N GLU A 155 0.32 -9.50 8.27
CA GLU A 155 -0.18 -10.87 8.53
C GLU A 155 0.75 -11.95 7.96
N LEU A 156 2.06 -11.74 8.12
CA LEU A 156 3.08 -12.71 7.71
C LEU A 156 3.03 -13.97 8.57
N SER A 157 3.15 -15.13 7.93
CA SER A 157 3.32 -16.40 8.64
C SER A 157 4.77 -16.59 9.09
N PRO A 158 5.03 -17.47 10.07
CA PRO A 158 6.38 -17.74 10.57
C PRO A 158 7.40 -18.14 9.49
N ASP A 159 6.94 -18.74 8.39
CA ASP A 159 7.78 -19.22 7.29
C ASP A 159 8.11 -18.12 6.26
N GLU A 160 7.49 -16.95 6.37
CA GLU A 160 7.68 -15.79 5.47
C GLU A 160 8.51 -14.67 6.13
N HIS A 161 9.02 -14.91 7.34
CA HIS A 161 9.87 -13.95 8.05
C HIS A 161 11.16 -13.67 7.28
N THR A 162 11.37 -12.38 7.00
CA THR A 162 12.54 -11.83 6.33
C THR A 162 13.34 -11.01 7.34
N LEU A 163 13.77 -11.63 8.44
CA LEU A 163 14.76 -11.00 9.32
C LEU A 163 16.15 -11.52 8.96
N PRO A 164 16.99 -10.74 8.26
CA PRO A 164 18.41 -11.02 8.17
C PRO A 164 19.05 -10.48 9.46
N PHE A 165 19.00 -11.25 10.54
CA PHE A 165 19.90 -11.01 11.67
C PHE A 165 21.09 -11.96 11.52
N GLU A 166 22.17 -11.46 10.91
CA GLU A 166 23.48 -12.02 11.15
C GLU A 166 23.74 -11.95 12.65
N SER A 167 23.65 -13.10 13.32
CA SER A 167 24.23 -13.28 14.63
C SER A 167 25.75 -13.14 14.48
N ASN A 168 26.25 -11.91 14.57
CA ASN A 168 27.64 -11.65 14.94
C ASN A 168 27.83 -12.05 16.41
N GLY A 169 27.68 -13.35 16.68
CA GLY A 169 28.24 -14.00 17.83
C GLY A 169 29.73 -14.06 17.63
N GLY A 170 30.43 -13.02 18.10
CA GLY A 170 31.87 -13.08 18.26
C GLY A 170 32.23 -14.25 19.17
N GLU A 171 32.82 -15.29 18.61
CA GLU A 171 33.65 -16.20 19.38
C GLU A 171 34.94 -15.44 19.70
N LEU A 172 35.09 -15.09 20.98
CA LEU A 172 36.36 -14.72 21.58
C LEU A 172 37.23 -15.97 21.61
N GLU A 173 38.29 -15.99 20.81
CA GLU A 173 39.48 -16.84 21.07
C GLU A 173 40.40 -16.18 22.10
#